data_AF-A0AAW9BNH7-F1
#
_entry.id   AF-A0AAW9BNH7-F1
#
_cell.length_a   1.000
_cell.length_b   1.000
_cell.length_c   1.000
_cell.angle_alpha   90.00
_cell.angle_beta   90.00
_cell.angle_gamma   90.00
#
_symmetry.space_group_name_H-M   'P 1'
#
loop_
_entity.id
_entity.type
_entity.pdbx_description
1 polymer ?
#
loop_
_entity_poly.entity_id
_entity_poly.type
_entity_poly.pdbx_seq_one_letter_code
_entity_poly.pdbx_strand_id
1 'polypeptide(L)'
;TITERDIFSSSIRAIWPIFTGGRISAAQSAAAGKTDEAKSQLAMEQQARFEDLSKYYFSVVLAKEVLATRQAVEQGLKKHRDFAIKLEEQGQIARVERLQAEASLDKAKVETRKAASDLSIAQAALGKLLAQEDSVEPAETLFINDNLPPLSAFIDQTLLTYPGLDILDAKHKQASSLIKAEKGKYYPEVYLYGDYSLYEDDSLASQMKPDWLVGVGVNIPLIESTGRSEKVKAAQSVVSQVDALKSQAKRDLSLLVQKTYLEAQQAIDEVQG
;
A
#
# COMPACT_ATOMS: atom_id res chain seq x y z
N THR A 1 12.54 71.51 8.79
CA THR A 1 11.65 70.40 8.39
C THR A 1 12.46 69.45 7.54
N ILE A 2 12.98 68.38 8.15
CA ILE A 2 13.62 67.29 7.41
C ILE A 2 12.46 66.48 6.85
N THR A 3 12.17 66.67 5.56
CA THR A 3 11.10 65.97 4.88
C THR A 3 11.47 64.50 4.82
N GLU A 4 10.66 63.66 5.47
CA GLU A 4 10.61 62.22 5.26
C GLU A 4 10.36 62.00 3.76
N ARG A 5 11.40 61.61 3.03
CA ARG A 5 11.32 61.30 1.60
C ARG A 5 11.19 59.79 1.49
N ASP A 6 10.04 59.34 1.02
CA ASP A 6 9.80 57.94 0.67
C ASP A 6 10.66 57.58 -0.54
N ILE A 7 11.76 56.86 -0.30
CA ILE A 7 12.64 56.40 -1.37
C ILE A 7 12.02 55.17 -2.01
N PHE A 8 11.42 55.35 -3.19
CA PHE A 8 10.92 54.24 -4.00
C PHE A 8 12.01 53.73 -4.93
N SER A 9 12.24 52.42 -4.93
CA SER A 9 13.11 51.77 -5.91
C SER A 9 12.48 50.49 -6.43
N SER A 10 12.75 50.18 -7.70
CA SER A 10 12.32 48.95 -8.35
C SER A 10 13.54 48.25 -8.92
N SER A 11 13.71 46.95 -8.67
CA SER A 11 14.84 46.17 -9.16
C SER A 11 14.42 44.74 -9.51
N ILE A 12 15.14 44.15 -10.46
CA ILE A 12 15.09 42.73 -10.78
C ILE A 12 16.34 42.08 -10.21
N ARG A 13 16.14 41.05 -9.38
CA ARG A 13 17.23 40.27 -8.80
C ARG A 13 17.19 38.82 -9.26
N ALA A 14 18.34 38.31 -9.68
CA ALA A 14 18.56 36.90 -10.00
C ALA A 14 19.67 36.34 -9.11
N ILE A 15 19.47 35.13 -8.59
CA ILE A 15 20.49 34.38 -7.85
C ILE A 15 20.56 32.98 -8.46
N TRP A 16 21.76 32.60 -8.89
CA TRP A 16 22.07 31.28 -9.42
C TRP A 16 23.06 30.58 -8.49
N PRO A 17 22.63 29.54 -7.73
CA PRO A 17 23.54 28.71 -6.97
C PRO A 17 24.41 27.87 -7.90
N ILE A 18 25.71 28.17 -7.95
CA ILE A 18 26.69 27.45 -8.79
C ILE A 18 27.18 26.20 -8.05
N PHE A 19 27.43 26.32 -6.75
CA PHE A 19 27.85 25.21 -5.89
C PHE A 19 27.23 25.35 -4.50
N THR A 20 26.64 24.28 -3.99
CA THR A 20 25.94 24.28 -2.69
C THR A 20 26.44 23.18 -1.75
N GLY A 21 27.67 22.72 -1.93
CA GLY A 21 28.19 21.56 -1.21
C GLY A 21 27.49 20.25 -1.55
N GLY A 22 26.83 20.17 -2.71
CA GLY A 22 26.03 19.01 -3.12
C GLY A 22 24.64 18.93 -2.48
N ARG A 23 24.19 19.94 -1.72
CA ARG A 23 22.87 19.95 -1.07
C ARG A 23 21.71 19.95 -2.07
N ILE A 24 21.83 20.67 -3.18
CA ILE A 24 20.80 20.64 -4.24
C ILE A 24 20.69 19.24 -4.84
N SER A 25 21.81 18.60 -5.19
CA SER A 25 21.82 17.23 -5.72
C SER A 25 21.29 16.21 -4.70
N ALA A 26 21.60 16.40 -3.42
CA ALA A 26 21.04 15.59 -2.33
C ALA A 26 19.52 15.77 -2.21
N ALA A 27 19.02 17.00 -2.30
CA ALA A 27 17.59 17.29 -2.29
C ALA A 27 16.87 16.65 -3.51
N GLN A 28 17.48 16.72 -4.69
CA GLN A 28 16.97 16.05 -5.90
C GLN A 28 16.95 14.52 -5.74
N SER A 29 18.02 13.93 -5.17
CA SER A 29 18.09 12.49 -4.87
C SER A 29 17.04 12.05 -3.85
N ALA A 30 16.80 12.87 -2.81
CA ALA A 30 15.74 12.63 -1.83
C ALA A 30 14.35 12.72 -2.49
N ALA A 31 14.12 13.72 -3.35
CA ALA A 31 12.87 13.86 -4.10
C ALA A 31 12.63 12.66 -5.03
N ALA A 32 13.66 12.19 -5.74
CA ALA A 32 13.58 10.97 -6.53
C ALA A 32 13.24 9.75 -5.66
N GLY A 33 13.84 9.63 -4.47
CA GLY A 33 13.47 8.59 -3.50
C GLY A 33 12.02 8.67 -3.04
N LYS A 34 11.43 9.86 -2.91
CA LYS A 34 9.98 10.00 -2.63
C LYS A 34 9.12 9.53 -3.81
N THR A 35 9.55 9.81 -5.03
CA THR A 35 8.86 9.29 -6.23
C THR A 35 8.93 7.77 -6.32
N ASP A 36 10.10 7.18 -6.01
CA ASP A 36 10.29 5.73 -5.98
C ASP A 36 9.39 5.10 -4.90
N GLU A 37 9.33 5.69 -3.70
CA GLU A 37 8.43 5.26 -2.61
C GLU A 37 6.97 5.29 -3.04
N ALA A 38 6.51 6.38 -3.67
CA ALA A 38 5.12 6.50 -4.12
C ALA A 38 4.75 5.46 -5.19
N LYS A 39 5.69 5.13 -6.10
CA LYS A 39 5.49 4.07 -7.09
C LYS A 39 5.37 2.70 -6.44
N SER A 40 6.24 2.38 -5.49
CA SER A 40 6.19 1.09 -4.77
C SER A 40 4.96 0.99 -3.86
N GLN A 41 4.50 2.11 -3.27
CA GLN A 41 3.24 2.15 -2.52
C GLN A 41 2.03 1.88 -3.43
N LEU A 42 2.02 2.43 -4.65
CA LEU A 42 0.99 2.10 -5.64
C LEU A 42 1.01 0.62 -6.01
N ALA A 43 2.19 0.05 -6.26
CA ALA A 43 2.33 -1.38 -6.56
C ALA A 43 1.87 -2.26 -5.38
N MET A 44 2.15 -1.86 -4.14
CA MET A 44 1.67 -2.55 -2.94
C MET A 44 0.15 -2.53 -2.83
N GLU A 45 -0.49 -1.38 -3.08
CA GLU A 45 -1.94 -1.26 -3.09
C GLU A 45 -2.56 -2.10 -4.22
N GLN A 46 -1.96 -2.09 -5.41
CA GLN A 46 -2.42 -2.93 -6.53
C GLN A 46 -2.37 -4.42 -6.18
N GLN A 47 -1.28 -4.89 -5.55
CA GLN A 47 -1.15 -6.27 -5.09
C GLN A 47 -2.24 -6.62 -4.05
N ALA A 48 -2.48 -5.74 -3.08
CA ALA A 48 -3.53 -5.92 -2.07
C ALA A 48 -4.94 -5.99 -2.70
N ARG A 49 -5.21 -5.13 -3.68
CA ARG A 49 -6.48 -5.15 -4.42
C ARG A 49 -6.67 -6.42 -5.25
N PHE A 50 -5.59 -6.96 -5.80
CA PHE A 50 -5.62 -8.23 -6.52
C PHE A 50 -5.89 -9.41 -5.57
N GLU A 51 -5.33 -9.38 -4.36
CA GLU A 51 -5.63 -10.36 -3.31
C GLU A 51 -7.10 -10.30 -2.87
N ASP A 52 -7.62 -9.10 -2.60
CA ASP A 52 -9.04 -8.88 -2.28
C ASP A 52 -9.94 -9.39 -3.41
N LEU A 53 -9.61 -9.07 -4.66
CA LEU A 53 -10.34 -9.54 -5.83
C LEU A 53 -10.39 -11.05 -5.89
N SER A 54 -9.24 -11.71 -5.71
CA SER A 54 -9.14 -13.17 -5.72
C SER A 54 -10.00 -13.79 -4.61
N LYS A 55 -9.95 -13.23 -3.39
CA LYS A 55 -10.76 -13.67 -2.24
C LYS A 55 -12.26 -13.55 -2.51
N TYR A 56 -12.73 -12.38 -2.96
CA TYR A 56 -14.17 -12.19 -3.23
C TYR A 56 -14.65 -13.02 -4.42
N TYR A 57 -13.84 -13.13 -5.47
CA TYR A 57 -14.13 -13.97 -6.62
C TYR A 57 -14.38 -15.42 -6.21
N PHE A 58 -13.45 -16.03 -5.49
CA PHE A 58 -13.61 -17.42 -5.02
C PHE A 58 -14.63 -17.57 -3.90
N SER A 59 -14.93 -16.51 -3.14
CA SER A 59 -16.05 -16.53 -2.17
C SER A 59 -17.40 -16.69 -2.87
N VAL A 60 -17.60 -16.04 -4.02
CA VAL A 60 -18.81 -16.22 -4.83
C VAL A 60 -18.86 -17.63 -5.42
N VAL A 61 -17.76 -18.13 -5.97
CA VAL A 61 -17.67 -19.51 -6.50
C VAL A 61 -18.05 -20.53 -5.41
N LEU A 62 -17.48 -20.40 -4.22
CA LEU A 62 -17.76 -21.28 -3.09
C LEU A 62 -19.22 -21.17 -2.61
N ALA A 63 -19.74 -19.95 -2.46
CA ALA A 63 -21.11 -19.75 -1.99
C ALA A 63 -22.16 -20.34 -2.94
N LYS A 64 -21.91 -20.30 -4.25
CA LYS A 64 -22.75 -20.98 -5.25
C LYS A 64 -22.78 -22.49 -5.03
N GLU A 65 -21.62 -23.11 -4.86
CA GLU A 65 -21.52 -24.55 -4.66
C GLU A 65 -22.19 -25.00 -3.35
N VAL A 66 -22.02 -24.20 -2.29
CA VAL A 66 -22.72 -24.41 -1.01
C VAL A 66 -24.22 -24.32 -1.18
N LEU A 67 -24.74 -23.31 -1.89
CA LEU A 67 -26.17 -23.18 -2.15
C LEU A 67 -26.71 -24.38 -2.94
N ALA A 68 -26.03 -24.78 -4.02
CA ALA A 68 -26.42 -25.94 -4.82
C ALA A 68 -26.47 -27.22 -3.96
N THR A 69 -25.47 -27.42 -3.11
CA THR A 69 -25.41 -28.54 -2.16
C THR A 69 -26.58 -28.51 -1.16
N ARG A 70 -26.90 -27.34 -0.59
CA ARG A 70 -28.02 -27.20 0.36
C ARG A 70 -29.37 -27.46 -0.29
N GLN A 71 -29.57 -26.99 -1.53
CA GLN A 71 -30.78 -27.28 -2.31
C GLN A 71 -30.94 -28.78 -2.57
N ALA A 72 -29.85 -29.49 -2.90
CA ALA A 72 -29.87 -30.95 -3.07
C ALA A 72 -30.24 -31.68 -1.76
N VAL A 73 -29.68 -31.26 -0.62
CA VAL A 73 -30.02 -31.81 0.71
C VAL A 73 -31.49 -31.57 1.06
N GLU A 74 -32.00 -30.35 0.85
CA GLU A 74 -33.41 -30.01 1.08
C GLU A 74 -34.33 -30.90 0.23
N GLN A 75 -34.00 -31.11 -1.05
CA GLN A 75 -34.76 -31.97 -1.95
C GLN A 75 -34.75 -33.44 -1.48
N GLY A 76 -33.60 -33.92 -0.99
CA GLY A 76 -33.47 -35.26 -0.41
C GLY A 76 -34.33 -35.44 0.84
N LEU A 77 -34.29 -34.47 1.76
CA LEU A 77 -35.09 -34.49 2.99
C LEU A 77 -36.58 -34.34 2.72
N LYS A 78 -36.96 -33.61 1.66
CA LYS A 78 -38.35 -33.55 1.21
C LYS A 78 -38.86 -34.93 0.82
N LYS A 79 -38.09 -35.68 0.01
CA LYS A 79 -38.43 -37.07 -0.35
C LYS A 79 -38.51 -37.97 0.89
N HIS A 80 -37.56 -37.83 1.83
CA HIS A 80 -37.56 -38.61 3.07
C HIS A 80 -38.83 -38.35 3.91
N ARG A 81 -39.22 -37.08 4.06
CA ARG A 81 -40.47 -36.68 4.72
C ARG A 81 -41.69 -37.28 4.03
N ASP A 82 -41.74 -37.22 2.69
CA ASP A 82 -42.85 -37.75 1.90
C ASP A 82 -42.99 -39.29 2.04
N PHE A 83 -41.88 -40.02 2.19
CA PHE A 83 -41.90 -41.45 2.53
C PHE A 83 -42.37 -41.71 3.95
N ALA A 84 -41.92 -40.91 4.93
CA ALA A 84 -42.34 -41.05 6.33
C ALA A 84 -43.86 -40.87 6.49
N ILE A 85 -44.47 -39.93 5.76
CA ILE A 85 -45.94 -39.77 5.74
C ILE A 85 -46.62 -41.08 5.32
N LYS A 86 -46.19 -41.68 4.21
CA LYS A 86 -46.79 -42.93 3.68
C LYS A 86 -46.60 -44.11 4.62
N LEU A 87 -45.44 -44.20 5.29
CA LEU A 87 -45.16 -45.26 6.25
C LEU A 87 -45.99 -45.11 7.53
N GLU A 88 -46.21 -43.88 8.00
CA GLU A 88 -47.10 -43.61 9.15
C GLU A 88 -48.55 -43.99 8.80
N GLU A 89 -49.04 -43.59 7.61
CA GLU A 89 -50.38 -43.94 7.12
C GLU A 89 -50.61 -45.46 7.03
N GLN A 90 -49.54 -46.22 6.81
CA GLN A 90 -49.55 -47.69 6.79
C GLN A 90 -49.27 -48.33 8.16
N GLY A 91 -49.06 -47.53 9.21
CA GLY A 91 -48.77 -47.98 10.57
C GLY A 91 -47.38 -48.59 10.76
N GLN A 92 -46.45 -48.35 9.84
CA GLN A 92 -45.09 -48.93 9.89
C GLN A 92 -44.10 -48.13 10.75
N ILE A 93 -44.34 -46.82 10.92
CA ILE A 93 -43.53 -45.94 11.77
C ILE A 93 -44.41 -45.15 12.73
N ALA A 94 -43.83 -44.64 13.81
CA ALA A 94 -44.53 -43.81 14.78
C ALA A 94 -44.63 -42.34 14.31
N ARG A 95 -45.67 -41.63 14.76
CA ARG A 95 -45.86 -40.19 14.47
C ARG A 95 -44.64 -39.33 14.81
N VAL A 96 -43.91 -39.69 15.86
CA VAL A 96 -42.69 -38.98 16.29
C VAL A 96 -41.59 -39.05 15.22
N GLU A 97 -41.46 -40.18 14.52
CA GLU A 97 -40.47 -40.38 13.45
C GLU A 97 -40.82 -39.52 12.22
N ARG A 98 -42.11 -39.43 11.85
CA ARG A 98 -42.56 -38.48 10.81
C ARG A 98 -42.29 -37.04 11.22
N LEU A 99 -42.61 -36.65 12.45
CA LEU A 99 -42.36 -35.30 12.96
C LEU A 99 -40.87 -34.94 12.94
N GLN A 100 -39.99 -35.91 13.22
CA GLN A 100 -38.55 -35.72 13.10
C GLN A 100 -38.13 -35.46 11.64
N ALA A 101 -38.67 -36.20 10.68
CA ALA A 101 -38.42 -35.94 9.26
C ALA A 101 -38.92 -34.56 8.80
N GLU A 102 -40.07 -34.10 9.31
CA GLU A 102 -40.56 -32.74 9.08
C GLU A 102 -39.64 -31.67 9.67
N ALA A 103 -39.24 -31.83 10.93
CA ALA A 103 -38.30 -30.90 11.58
C ALA A 103 -36.96 -30.81 10.85
N SER A 104 -36.44 -31.95 10.36
CA SER A 104 -35.22 -31.99 9.54
C SER A 104 -35.39 -31.24 8.22
N LEU A 105 -36.51 -31.40 7.51
CA LEU A 105 -36.80 -30.66 6.29
C LEU A 105 -36.92 -29.15 6.56
N ASP A 106 -37.61 -28.75 7.63
CA ASP A 106 -37.77 -27.34 7.96
C ASP A 106 -36.44 -26.68 8.36
N LYS A 107 -35.57 -27.41 9.07
CA LYS A 107 -34.19 -26.99 9.30
C LYS A 107 -33.42 -26.83 7.99
N ALA A 108 -33.52 -27.78 7.06
CA ALA A 108 -32.85 -27.71 5.78
C ALA A 108 -33.28 -26.50 4.94
N LYS A 109 -34.58 -26.17 4.91
CA LYS A 109 -35.09 -24.95 4.25
C LYS A 109 -34.47 -23.66 4.82
N VAL A 110 -34.26 -23.60 6.14
CA VAL A 110 -33.60 -22.45 6.79
C VAL A 110 -32.14 -22.37 6.33
N GLU A 111 -31.41 -23.48 6.31
CA GLU A 111 -30.02 -23.51 5.84
C GLU A 111 -29.90 -23.16 4.34
N THR A 112 -30.83 -23.60 3.49
CA THR A 112 -30.86 -23.20 2.07
C THR A 112 -31.08 -21.70 1.91
N ARG A 113 -32.03 -21.11 2.66
CA ARG A 113 -32.25 -19.66 2.65
C ARG A 113 -31.03 -18.90 3.13
N LYS A 114 -30.34 -19.39 4.16
CA LYS A 114 -29.09 -18.81 4.65
C LYS A 114 -28.02 -18.82 3.56
N ALA A 115 -27.79 -19.97 2.92
CA ALA A 115 -26.82 -20.08 1.82
C ALA A 115 -27.13 -19.14 0.64
N ALA A 116 -28.42 -18.93 0.33
CA ALA A 116 -28.83 -17.98 -0.72
C ALA A 116 -28.52 -16.53 -0.34
N SER A 117 -28.72 -16.15 0.93
CA SER A 117 -28.31 -14.84 1.45
C SER A 117 -26.79 -14.68 1.44
N ASP A 118 -26.03 -15.70 1.85
CA ASP A 118 -24.57 -15.68 1.86
C ASP A 118 -24.01 -15.51 0.44
N LEU A 119 -24.58 -16.17 -0.57
CA LEU A 119 -24.27 -15.94 -1.98
C LEU A 119 -24.55 -14.50 -2.41
N SER A 120 -25.72 -13.95 -2.04
CA SER A 120 -26.09 -12.57 -2.37
C SER A 120 -25.11 -11.56 -1.76
N ILE A 121 -24.66 -11.80 -0.52
CA ILE A 121 -23.66 -10.97 0.17
C ILE A 121 -22.31 -11.05 -0.56
N ALA A 122 -21.87 -12.25 -0.94
CA ALA A 122 -20.62 -12.44 -1.67
C ALA A 122 -20.64 -11.73 -3.04
N GLN A 123 -21.76 -11.85 -3.79
CA GLN A 123 -21.94 -11.17 -5.07
C GLN A 123 -21.95 -9.64 -4.91
N ALA A 124 -22.63 -9.12 -3.88
CA ALA A 124 -22.63 -7.69 -3.59
C ALA A 124 -21.23 -7.17 -3.21
N ALA A 125 -20.45 -7.95 -2.46
CA ALA A 125 -19.07 -7.60 -2.12
C ALA A 125 -18.17 -7.53 -3.37
N LEU A 126 -18.28 -8.53 -4.25
CA LEU A 126 -17.55 -8.56 -5.52
C LEU A 126 -17.96 -7.42 -6.46
N GLY A 127 -19.27 -7.18 -6.64
CA GLY A 127 -19.79 -6.09 -7.46
C GLY A 127 -19.32 -4.72 -6.94
N LYS A 128 -19.34 -4.51 -5.62
CA LYS A 128 -18.81 -3.29 -5.01
C LYS A 128 -17.32 -3.10 -5.26
N LEU A 129 -16.51 -4.16 -5.17
CA LEU A 129 -15.07 -4.09 -5.47
C LEU A 129 -14.81 -3.70 -6.94
N LEU A 130 -15.63 -4.21 -7.85
CA LEU A 130 -15.53 -3.96 -9.30
C LEU A 130 -16.25 -2.68 -9.76
N ALA A 131 -16.89 -1.95 -8.84
CA ALA A 131 -17.75 -0.81 -9.13
C ALA A 131 -18.83 -1.13 -10.19
N GLN A 132 -19.41 -2.34 -10.10
CA GLN A 132 -20.52 -2.78 -10.93
C GLN A 132 -21.81 -2.87 -10.11
N GLU A 133 -22.91 -2.39 -10.68
CA GLU A 133 -24.25 -2.47 -10.06
C GLU A 133 -24.92 -3.82 -10.33
N ASP A 134 -24.57 -4.48 -11.44
CA ASP A 134 -25.09 -5.78 -11.83
C ASP A 134 -24.37 -6.93 -11.11
N SER A 135 -25.03 -8.10 -11.04
CA SER A 135 -24.43 -9.32 -10.47
C SER A 135 -23.23 -9.75 -11.32
N VAL A 136 -22.06 -9.79 -10.69
CA VAL A 136 -20.84 -10.32 -11.32
C VAL A 136 -20.76 -11.81 -11.08
N GLU A 137 -20.79 -12.56 -12.18
CA GLU A 137 -20.74 -14.02 -12.14
C GLU A 137 -19.34 -14.53 -12.49
N PRO A 138 -18.64 -15.18 -11.54
CA PRO A 138 -17.41 -15.92 -11.83
C PRO A 138 -17.63 -16.96 -12.93
N ALA A 139 -16.68 -17.06 -13.86
CA ALA A 139 -16.72 -18.03 -14.95
C ALA A 139 -16.15 -19.40 -14.54
N GLU A 140 -15.28 -19.42 -13.53
CA GLU A 140 -14.63 -20.64 -13.05
C GLU A 140 -15.51 -21.42 -12.08
N THR A 141 -15.28 -22.73 -12.03
CA THR A 141 -15.83 -23.63 -11.02
C THR A 141 -14.85 -23.78 -9.85
N LEU A 142 -15.33 -24.32 -8.73
CA LEU A 142 -14.46 -24.63 -7.61
C LEU A 142 -13.41 -25.69 -8.02
N PHE A 143 -12.14 -25.43 -7.70
CA PHE A 143 -11.03 -26.33 -7.97
C PHE A 143 -10.07 -26.37 -6.77
N ILE A 144 -9.17 -27.35 -6.79
CA ILE A 144 -8.08 -27.49 -5.83
C ILE A 144 -6.74 -27.39 -6.54
N ASN A 145 -5.73 -26.90 -5.83
CA ASN A 145 -4.34 -26.98 -6.28
C ASN A 145 -3.74 -28.28 -5.74
N ASP A 146 -3.47 -29.25 -6.61
CA ASP A 146 -3.01 -30.58 -6.19
C ASP A 146 -1.59 -30.60 -5.63
N ASN A 147 -0.77 -29.63 -6.02
CA ASN A 147 0.60 -29.51 -5.56
C ASN A 147 1.03 -28.05 -5.42
N LEU A 148 1.99 -27.82 -4.53
CA LEU A 148 2.63 -26.52 -4.34
C LEU A 148 4.08 -26.61 -4.82
N PRO A 149 4.60 -25.56 -5.49
CA PRO A 149 6.03 -25.37 -5.66
C PRO A 149 6.78 -25.45 -4.32
N PRO A 150 8.08 -25.74 -4.31
CA PRO A 150 8.84 -25.81 -3.05
C PRO A 150 8.79 -24.47 -2.31
N LEU A 151 8.70 -24.52 -0.97
CA LEU A 151 8.66 -23.34 -0.10
C LEU A 151 9.75 -22.30 -0.43
N SER A 152 10.97 -22.75 -0.74
CA SER A 152 12.08 -21.86 -1.08
C SER A 152 11.77 -20.97 -2.29
N ALA A 153 11.06 -21.48 -3.31
CA ALA A 153 10.69 -20.70 -4.47
C ALA A 153 9.76 -19.52 -4.09
N PHE A 154 8.83 -19.72 -3.16
CA PHE A 154 7.95 -18.65 -2.68
C PHE A 154 8.69 -17.62 -1.82
N ILE A 155 9.62 -18.06 -0.97
CA ILE A 155 10.44 -17.15 -0.16
C ILE A 155 11.32 -16.29 -1.08
N ASP A 156 12.04 -16.92 -2.00
CA ASP A 156 12.96 -16.23 -2.92
C ASP A 156 12.20 -15.24 -3.80
N GLN A 157 11.06 -15.65 -4.36
CA GLN A 157 10.20 -14.77 -5.15
C GLN A 157 9.69 -13.58 -4.33
N THR A 158 9.22 -13.82 -3.10
CA THR A 158 8.70 -12.77 -2.22
C THR A 158 9.79 -11.76 -1.86
N LEU A 159 10.99 -12.23 -1.50
CA LEU A 159 12.12 -11.35 -1.16
C LEU A 159 12.65 -10.57 -2.37
N LEU A 160 12.39 -11.04 -3.59
CA LEU A 160 12.77 -10.38 -4.83
C LEU A 160 11.75 -9.34 -5.29
N THR A 161 10.44 -9.63 -5.17
CA THR A 161 9.40 -8.83 -5.82
C THR A 161 8.44 -8.12 -4.88
N TYR A 162 8.51 -8.32 -3.56
CA TYR A 162 7.56 -7.71 -2.64
C TYR A 162 7.75 -6.18 -2.57
N PRO A 163 6.75 -5.36 -2.98
CA PRO A 163 6.92 -3.90 -3.09
C PRO A 163 7.25 -3.20 -1.76
N GLY A 164 6.89 -3.81 -0.62
CA GLY A 164 7.24 -3.28 0.69
C GLY A 164 8.75 -3.21 0.96
N LEU A 165 9.55 -4.06 0.31
CA LEU A 165 11.01 -3.98 0.40
C LEU A 165 11.55 -2.82 -0.44
N ASP A 166 10.95 -2.53 -1.60
CA ASP A 166 11.32 -1.40 -2.46
C ASP A 166 10.98 -0.06 -1.80
N ILE A 167 9.88 0.02 -1.04
CA ILE A 167 9.56 1.18 -0.20
C ILE A 167 10.70 1.45 0.79
N LEU A 168 11.26 0.40 1.41
CA LEU A 168 12.37 0.55 2.34
C LEU A 168 13.67 0.96 1.63
N ASP A 169 13.91 0.49 0.40
CA ASP A 169 15.03 0.96 -0.43
C ASP A 169 14.89 2.43 -0.81
N ALA A 170 13.69 2.87 -1.16
CA ALA A 170 13.38 4.26 -1.43
C ALA A 170 13.59 5.13 -0.18
N LYS A 171 13.16 4.68 1.00
CA LYS A 171 13.42 5.36 2.28
C LYS A 171 14.90 5.39 2.64
N HIS A 172 15.65 4.33 2.36
CA HIS A 172 17.09 4.30 2.55
C HIS A 172 17.79 5.34 1.65
N LYS A 173 17.37 5.47 0.39
CA LYS A 173 17.84 6.51 -0.54
C LYS A 173 17.54 7.92 -0.02
N GLN A 174 16.34 8.16 0.52
CA GLN A 174 15.98 9.43 1.15
C GLN A 174 16.85 9.74 2.37
N ALA A 175 17.02 8.79 3.28
CA ALA A 175 17.85 8.93 4.48
C ALA A 175 19.34 9.15 4.15
N SER A 176 19.88 8.40 3.18
CA SER A 176 21.24 8.57 2.68
C SER A 176 21.44 9.95 2.03
N SER A 177 20.42 10.46 1.35
CA SER A 177 20.45 11.81 0.77
C SER A 177 20.45 12.89 1.85
N LEU A 178 19.76 12.67 2.98
CA LEU A 178 19.81 13.56 4.14
C LEU A 178 21.23 13.65 4.71
N ILE A 179 21.97 12.53 4.82
CA ILE A 179 23.38 12.56 5.24
C ILE A 179 24.21 13.45 4.30
N LYS A 180 24.02 13.30 2.98
CA LYS A 180 24.73 14.12 1.98
C LYS A 180 24.38 15.60 2.13
N ALA A 181 23.12 15.94 2.38
CA ALA A 181 22.69 17.31 2.61
C ALA A 181 23.30 17.91 3.88
N GLU A 182 23.33 17.17 4.99
CA GLU A 182 23.92 17.63 6.26
C GLU A 182 25.44 17.74 6.18
N LYS A 183 26.13 16.82 5.49
CA LYS A 183 27.55 16.95 5.18
C LYS A 183 27.82 18.12 4.23
N GLY A 184 26.92 18.37 3.29
CA GLY A 184 27.03 19.43 2.29
C GLY A 184 27.20 20.82 2.88
N LYS A 185 26.65 21.07 4.07
CA LYS A 185 26.84 22.35 4.78
C LYS A 185 28.33 22.65 5.13
N TYR A 186 29.28 21.71 4.96
CA TYR A 186 30.71 21.78 5.42
C TYR A 186 31.54 22.37 4.31
N TYR A 187 30.95 22.44 3.12
CA TYR A 187 31.55 22.98 1.93
C TYR A 187 31.06 24.41 1.74
N PRO A 188 31.87 25.23 1.05
CA PRO A 188 31.48 26.58 0.68
C PRO A 188 30.23 26.57 -0.22
N GLU A 189 29.44 27.61 -0.14
CA GLU A 189 28.38 27.88 -1.10
C GLU A 189 28.84 28.97 -2.06
N VAL A 190 28.82 28.69 -3.36
CA VAL A 190 29.17 29.64 -4.43
C VAL A 190 27.91 29.95 -5.22
N TYR A 191 27.60 31.23 -5.34
CA TYR A 191 26.44 31.69 -6.09
C TYR A 191 26.82 32.89 -6.96
N LEU A 192 26.26 32.92 -8.17
CA LEU A 192 26.27 34.09 -9.03
C LEU A 192 25.00 34.89 -8.70
N TYR A 193 25.12 36.20 -8.50
CA TYR A 193 23.98 37.07 -8.32
C TYR A 193 24.05 38.26 -9.27
N GLY A 194 22.87 38.71 -9.70
CA GLY A 194 22.68 39.86 -10.55
C GLY A 194 21.54 40.71 -10.01
N ASP A 195 21.71 42.03 -10.00
CA ASP A 195 20.70 43.00 -9.63
C ASP A 195 20.65 44.07 -10.73
N TYR A 196 19.47 44.37 -11.24
CA TYR A 196 19.24 45.39 -12.26
C TYR A 196 18.18 46.37 -11.76
N SER A 197 18.55 47.64 -11.63
CA SER A 197 17.67 48.70 -11.17
C SER A 197 16.80 49.22 -12.31
N LEU A 198 15.49 49.20 -12.11
CA LEU A 198 14.49 49.66 -13.09
C LEU A 198 14.09 51.12 -12.86
N TYR A 199 14.04 51.55 -11.59
CA TYR A 199 13.68 52.90 -11.18
C TYR A 199 14.34 53.22 -9.85
N GLU A 200 14.98 54.37 -9.75
CA GLU A 200 15.52 54.93 -8.50
C GLU A 200 15.08 56.38 -8.35
N ASP A 201 14.64 56.77 -7.15
CA ASP A 201 14.25 58.15 -6.84
C ASP A 201 15.43 59.13 -6.93
N ASP A 202 15.18 60.41 -7.20
CA ASP A 202 16.20 61.40 -7.59
C ASP A 202 16.96 61.96 -6.38
N SER A 203 17.81 61.11 -5.78
CA SER A 203 18.64 61.39 -4.62
C SER A 203 20.13 61.42 -5.00
N LEU A 204 20.95 62.13 -4.23
CA LEU A 204 22.42 62.15 -4.46
C LEU A 204 23.05 60.75 -4.29
N ALA A 205 22.39 59.84 -3.57
CA ALA A 205 22.87 58.47 -3.35
C ALA A 205 22.54 57.52 -4.52
N SER A 206 21.43 57.73 -5.21
CA SER A 206 21.04 56.94 -6.39
C SER A 206 21.88 57.28 -7.62
N GLN A 207 22.32 58.54 -7.76
CA GLN A 207 23.23 58.96 -8.85
C GLN A 207 24.63 58.31 -8.77
N MET A 208 25.02 57.74 -7.63
CA MET A 208 26.30 57.03 -7.44
C MET A 208 26.16 55.50 -7.51
N LYS A 209 24.95 54.96 -7.57
CA LYS A 209 24.70 53.53 -7.59
C LYS A 209 24.63 53.05 -9.06
N PRO A 210 25.35 51.98 -9.44
CA PRO A 210 25.29 51.47 -10.80
C PRO A 210 23.92 50.85 -11.10
N ASP A 211 23.41 51.08 -12.32
CA ASP A 211 22.12 50.55 -12.82
C ASP A 211 22.07 49.02 -12.80
N TRP A 212 23.22 48.36 -12.83
CA TRP A 212 23.33 46.90 -12.76
C TRP A 212 24.58 46.47 -11.99
N LEU A 213 24.44 45.36 -11.27
CA LEU A 213 25.51 44.72 -10.52
C LEU A 213 25.49 43.22 -10.78
N VAL A 214 26.61 42.65 -11.18
CA VAL A 214 26.81 41.21 -11.25
C VAL A 214 28.01 40.83 -10.40
N GLY A 215 27.85 39.81 -9.56
CA GLY A 215 28.90 39.37 -8.65
C GLY A 215 28.84 37.88 -8.36
N VAL A 216 29.97 37.33 -7.94
CA VAL A 216 30.05 35.98 -7.38
C VAL A 216 30.20 36.11 -5.87
N GLY A 217 29.30 35.46 -5.13
CA GLY A 217 29.38 35.35 -3.68
C GLY A 217 29.88 33.97 -3.27
N VAL A 218 30.76 33.93 -2.27
CA VAL A 218 31.20 32.69 -1.62
C VAL A 218 30.86 32.80 -0.13
N ASN A 219 30.06 31.86 0.38
CA ASN A 219 29.75 31.75 1.80
C ASN A 219 30.44 30.53 2.39
N ILE A 220 31.30 30.73 3.40
CA ILE A 220 32.03 29.66 4.08
C ILE A 220 31.73 29.74 5.58
N PRO A 221 30.90 28.83 6.13
CA PRO A 221 30.64 28.83 7.56
C PRO A 221 31.88 28.32 8.31
N LEU A 222 32.52 29.21 9.08
CA LEU A 222 33.71 28.86 9.89
C LEU A 222 33.35 28.32 11.27
N ILE A 223 32.33 28.89 11.93
CA ILE A 223 31.85 28.50 13.26
C ILE A 223 30.32 28.52 13.23
N GLU A 224 29.69 27.42 13.63
CA GLU A 224 28.23 27.33 13.76
C GLU A 224 27.85 26.66 15.09
N SER A 225 26.94 27.27 15.84
CA SER A 225 26.33 26.70 17.06
C SER A 225 25.15 25.77 16.78
N THR A 226 24.88 25.47 15.50
CA THR A 226 23.65 24.80 15.03
C THR A 226 23.63 23.28 15.25
N GLY A 227 24.68 22.71 15.85
CA GLY A 227 24.79 21.27 16.13
C GLY A 227 25.00 20.43 14.87
N ARG A 228 25.87 20.87 13.97
CA ARG A 228 25.99 20.28 12.64
C ARG A 228 26.53 18.85 12.62
N SER A 229 27.45 18.53 13.53
CA SER A 229 27.93 17.16 13.73
C SER A 229 26.83 16.25 14.24
N GLU A 230 25.99 16.75 15.14
CA GLU A 230 24.87 16.05 15.75
C GLU A 230 23.79 15.76 14.70
N LYS A 231 23.54 16.70 13.78
CA LYS A 231 22.62 16.50 12.64
C LYS A 231 23.12 15.43 11.67
N VAL A 232 24.43 15.36 11.40
CA VAL A 232 25.00 14.28 10.60
C VAL A 232 24.86 12.93 11.30
N LYS A 233 25.15 12.87 12.61
CA LYS A 233 24.96 11.65 13.42
C LYS A 233 23.50 11.21 13.44
N ALA A 234 22.57 12.15 13.62
CA ALA A 234 21.14 11.87 13.59
C ALA A 234 20.71 11.31 12.23
N ALA A 235 21.18 11.90 11.12
CA ALA A 235 20.90 11.39 9.77
C ALA A 235 21.48 9.98 9.55
N GLN A 236 22.66 9.67 10.12
CA GLN A 236 23.22 8.32 10.10
C GLN A 236 22.35 7.33 10.89
N SER A 237 21.84 7.73 12.06
CA SER A 237 20.92 6.90 12.84
C SER A 237 19.63 6.57 12.06
N VAL A 238 19.10 7.51 11.27
CA VAL A 238 17.94 7.25 10.41
C VAL A 238 18.25 6.18 9.36
N VAL A 239 19.43 6.22 8.72
CA VAL A 239 19.84 5.17 7.76
C VAL A 239 19.92 3.81 8.46
N SER A 240 20.62 3.73 9.59
CA SER A 240 20.75 2.49 10.35
C SER A 240 19.40 1.94 10.82
N GLN A 241 18.44 2.81 11.17
CA GLN A 241 17.09 2.41 11.49
C GLN A 241 16.37 1.79 10.30
N VAL A 242 16.49 2.39 9.10
CA VAL A 242 15.88 1.85 7.87
C VAL A 242 16.50 0.51 7.50
N ASP A 243 17.82 0.33 7.64
CA ASP A 243 18.50 -0.94 7.39
C ASP A 243 18.03 -2.05 8.34
N ALA A 244 17.86 -1.71 9.62
CA ALA A 244 17.31 -2.62 10.62
C ALA A 244 15.87 -3.01 10.28
N LEU A 245 15.02 -2.04 9.90
CA LEU A 245 13.65 -2.28 9.46
C LEU A 245 13.60 -3.17 8.22
N LYS A 246 14.49 -2.96 7.23
CA LYS A 246 14.56 -3.82 6.04
C LYS A 246 14.96 -5.25 6.38
N SER A 247 15.97 -5.39 7.26
CA SER A 247 16.42 -6.71 7.70
C SER A 247 15.33 -7.45 8.49
N GLN A 248 14.57 -6.74 9.31
CA GLN A 248 13.41 -7.28 10.02
C GLN A 248 12.30 -7.66 9.05
N ALA A 249 11.93 -6.78 8.13
CA ALA A 249 10.89 -7.06 7.12
C ALA A 249 11.19 -8.31 6.31
N LYS A 250 12.45 -8.54 5.91
CA LYS A 250 12.84 -9.78 5.22
C LYS A 250 12.60 -11.05 6.06
N ARG A 251 12.90 -11.00 7.36
CA ARG A 251 12.66 -12.14 8.28
C ARG A 251 11.17 -12.37 8.47
N ASP A 252 10.41 -11.29 8.70
CA ASP A 252 8.97 -11.35 8.92
C ASP A 252 8.24 -11.85 7.68
N LEU A 253 8.65 -11.42 6.48
CA LEU A 253 8.13 -11.93 5.20
C LEU A 253 8.45 -13.42 5.01
N SER A 254 9.67 -13.86 5.32
CA SER A 254 10.04 -15.27 5.21
C SER A 254 9.18 -16.14 6.14
N LEU A 255 8.93 -15.68 7.37
CA LEU A 255 8.05 -16.35 8.32
C LEU A 255 6.59 -16.35 7.84
N LEU A 256 6.11 -15.23 7.30
CA LEU A 256 4.75 -15.12 6.76
C LEU A 256 4.53 -16.09 5.59
N VAL A 257 5.49 -16.16 4.66
CA VAL A 257 5.44 -17.11 3.54
C VAL A 257 5.45 -18.54 4.05
N GLN A 258 6.31 -18.87 5.01
CA GLN A 258 6.33 -20.21 5.60
C GLN A 258 4.99 -20.55 6.27
N LYS A 259 4.42 -19.63 7.05
CA LYS A 259 3.12 -19.83 7.69
C LYS A 259 2.02 -20.09 6.67
N THR A 260 1.88 -19.20 5.68
CA THR A 260 0.83 -19.30 4.65
C THR A 260 1.00 -20.52 3.76
N TYR A 261 2.24 -20.94 3.50
CA TYR A 261 2.54 -22.21 2.82
C TYR A 261 2.04 -23.42 3.61
N LEU A 262 2.29 -23.45 4.93
CA LEU A 262 1.83 -24.55 5.79
C LEU A 262 0.30 -24.57 5.92
N GLU A 263 -0.34 -23.40 5.99
CA GLU A 263 -1.81 -23.28 5.96
C GLU A 263 -2.39 -23.82 4.63
N ALA A 264 -1.73 -23.53 3.50
CA ALA A 264 -2.13 -24.06 2.20
C ALA A 264 -1.93 -25.59 2.11
N GLN A 265 -0.83 -26.12 2.64
CA GLN A 265 -0.59 -27.56 2.68
C GLN A 265 -1.62 -28.27 3.55
N GLN A 266 -1.93 -27.72 4.74
CA GLN A 266 -2.97 -28.25 5.60
C GLN A 266 -4.33 -28.28 4.89
N ALA A 267 -4.67 -27.23 4.15
CA ALA A 267 -5.92 -27.18 3.38
C ALA A 267 -5.96 -28.25 2.27
N ILE A 268 -4.83 -28.57 1.64
CA ILE A 268 -4.74 -29.67 0.67
C ILE A 268 -4.97 -31.02 1.37
N ASP A 269 -4.32 -31.23 2.51
CA ASP A 269 -4.44 -32.47 3.28
C ASP A 269 -5.88 -32.69 3.79
N GLU A 270 -6.59 -31.63 4.21
CA GLU A 270 -8.00 -31.69 4.64
C GLU A 270 -8.99 -32.05 3.52
N VAL A 271 -8.63 -31.77 2.26
CA VAL A 271 -9.47 -32.13 1.10
C VAL A 271 -9.16 -33.54 0.60
N GLN A 272 -7.90 -33.97 0.70
CA GLN A 272 -7.45 -35.28 0.21
C GLN A 272 -7.61 -36.42 1.22
N GLY A 273 -7.55 -36.12 2.53
CA GLY A 273 -7.66 -37.08 3.64
C GLY A 273 -9.09 -37.34 4.08
#